data_AF-A0A1I7WIU2-F1
#
_entry.id   AF-A0A1I7WIU2-F1
#
_cell.length_a   1.000
_cell.length_b   1.000
_cell.length_c   1.000
_cell.angle_alpha   90.00
_cell.angle_beta   90.00
_cell.angle_gamma   90.00
#
_symmetry.space_group_name_H-M   'P 1'
#
loop_
_entity.id
_entity.type
_entity.pdbx_description
1 polymer ?
#
loop_
_entity_poly.entity_id
_entity_poly.type
_entity_poly.pdbx_seq_one_letter_code
_entity_poly.pdbx_strand_id
1 'polypeptide(L)' 'MAWAGIIASGKTPLAFIEKNVKINAKYYQDETLLNRYADMYLRHDERIYFIMDFYILSRIH' A
#
# COMPACT_ATOMS: atom_id res chain seq x y z
N MET A 1 -9.65 -10.60 -3.66
CA MET A 1 -9.38 -9.21 -4.13
C MET A 1 -7.90 -9.10 -4.38
N ALA A 2 -7.45 -8.24 -5.29
CA ALA A 2 -6.02 -8.05 -5.52
C ALA A 2 -5.68 -6.57 -5.38
N TRP A 3 -4.50 -6.27 -4.85
CA TRP A 3 -3.98 -4.92 -4.68
C TRP A 3 -2.64 -4.81 -5.40
N ALA A 4 -2.45 -3.73 -6.14
CA ALA A 4 -1.19 -3.43 -6.81
C ALA A 4 -0.97 -1.92 -6.82
N GLY A 5 0.29 -1.53 -6.70
CA GLY A 5 0.76 -0.18 -6.96
C GLY A 5 1.62 -0.11 -8.22
N ILE A 6 1.73 1.08 -8.79
CA ILE A 6 2.70 1.44 -9.82
C ILE A 6 3.48 2.65 -9.28
N ILE A 7 4.80 2.64 -9.49
CA ILE A 7 5.70 3.76 -9.18
C ILE A 7 6.42 4.20 -10.44
N ALA A 8 7.08 5.35 -10.39
CA ALA A 8 7.79 5.91 -11.55
C ALA A 8 8.83 4.94 -12.15
N SER A 9 9.50 4.14 -11.31
CA SER A 9 10.52 3.19 -11.75
C SER A 9 9.98 1.80 -12.12
N GLY A 10 8.68 1.53 -11.97
CA GLY A 10 8.12 0.24 -12.32
C GLY A 10 6.86 -0.17 -11.56
N LYS A 11 6.54 -1.46 -11.63
CA LYS A 11 5.36 -2.04 -10.98
C LYS A 11 5.74 -2.65 -9.65
N THR A 12 4.84 -2.52 -8.68
CA THR A 12 5.01 -3.20 -7.39
C THR A 12 4.49 -4.65 -7.46
N PRO A 13 4.94 -5.56 -6.57
CA PRO A 13 4.38 -6.90 -6.49
C PRO A 13 2.86 -6.87 -6.26
N LEU A 14 2.14 -7.71 -7.01
CA LEU A 14 0.71 -7.90 -6.87
C LEU A 14 0.42 -8.65 -5.56
N ALA A 15 -0.38 -8.04 -4.70
CA ALA A 15 -0.80 -8.61 -3.42
C ALA A 15 -2.19 -9.21 -3.52
N PHE A 16 -2.33 -10.49 -3.19
CA PHE A 16 -3.63 -11.15 -3.12
C PHE A 16 -4.20 -11.04 -1.71
N ILE A 17 -5.42 -10.53 -1.61
CA ILE A 17 -6.19 -10.43 -0.38
C ILE A 17 -7.17 -11.59 -0.34
N GLU A 18 -7.14 -12.33 0.77
CA GLU A 18 -7.97 -13.49 1.02
C GLU A 18 -9.46 -13.17 0.86
N LYS A 19 -10.25 -14.20 0.52
CA LYS A 19 -11.69 -14.06 0.37
C LYS A 19 -12.32 -13.64 1.72
N ASN A 20 -13.32 -12.76 1.65
CA ASN A 20 -14.08 -12.25 2.79
C ASN A 20 -13.29 -11.37 3.79
N VAL A 21 -12.04 -11.00 3.48
CA VAL A 21 -11.33 -9.99 4.27
C VAL A 21 -11.86 -8.60 3.93
N LYS A 22 -12.36 -7.90 4.96
CA LYS A 22 -12.75 -6.49 4.86
C LYS A 22 -11.51 -5.62 5.03
N ILE A 23 -11.11 -4.90 3.97
CA ILE A 23 -10.05 -3.89 4.10
C ILE A 23 -10.59 -2.74 4.94
N ASN A 24 -10.00 -2.55 6.10
CA ASN A 24 -10.19 -1.38 6.96
C ASN A 24 -8.86 -0.62 7.08
N ALA A 25 -8.88 0.53 7.74
CA ALA A 25 -7.68 1.36 7.91
C ALA A 25 -6.50 0.59 8.53
N LYS A 26 -6.74 -0.23 9.56
CA LYS A 26 -5.70 -1.02 10.22
C LYS A 26 -5.09 -2.05 9.28
N TYR A 27 -5.92 -2.83 8.60
CA TYR A 27 -5.45 -3.81 7.61
C TYR A 27 -4.65 -3.11 6.50
N TYR A 28 -5.10 -1.96 6.02
CA TYR A 28 -4.39 -1.21 4.98
C TYR A 28 -3.00 -0.73 5.44
N GLN A 29 -2.89 -0.21 6.67
CA GLN A 29 -1.61 0.23 7.23
C GLN A 29 -0.66 -0.95 7.46
N ASP A 30 -1.13 -1.99 8.14
CA ASP A 30 -0.28 -3.12 8.55
C ASP A 30 0.10 -3.99 7.34
N GLU A 31 -0.88 -4.43 6.56
CA GLU A 31 -0.70 -5.46 5.56
C GLU A 31 -0.31 -4.91 4.19
N THR A 32 -0.70 -3.68 3.86
CA THR A 32 -0.37 -3.08 2.57
C THR A 32 0.84 -2.17 2.72
N LEU A 33 0.72 -1.06 3.46
CA LEU A 33 1.77 -0.06 3.52
C LEU A 33 3.04 -0.58 4.21
N LEU A 34 2.92 -1.10 5.43
CA LEU A 34 4.08 -1.50 6.23
C LEU A 34 4.65 -2.83 5.74
N ASN A 35 3.87 -3.90 5.68
CA ASN A 35 4.45 -5.22 5.41
C ASN A 35 4.88 -5.44 3.95
N ARG A 36 4.19 -4.83 2.97
CA ARG A 36 4.46 -5.11 1.55
C ARG A 36 5.28 -4.04 0.85
N TYR A 37 5.22 -2.79 1.33
CA TYR A 37 5.91 -1.67 0.69
C TYR A 37 6.96 -1.00 1.58
N ALA A 38 7.15 -1.38 2.85
CA ALA A 38 8.28 -0.89 3.67
C ALA A 38 9.61 -0.99 2.94
N ASP A 39 9.86 -2.13 2.30
CA ASP A 39 11.11 -2.37 1.60
C ASP A 39 11.27 -1.45 0.36
N MET A 40 10.15 -1.03 -0.24
CA MET A 40 10.13 -0.01 -1.29
C MET A 40 10.29 1.41 -0.71
N TYR A 41 9.68 1.74 0.42
CA TYR A 41 9.85 3.02 1.10
C TYR A 41 11.30 3.23 1.54
N LEU A 42 11.94 2.19 2.09
CA LEU A 42 13.31 2.25 2.59
C LEU A 42 14.34 2.40 1.47
N ARG A 43 14.02 1.98 0.25
CA ARG A 43 14.92 2.08 -0.92
C ARG A 43 14.87 3.44 -1.62
N HIS A 44 13.89 4.27 -1.34
CA HIS A 44 13.75 5.59 -1.94
C HIS A 44 13.99 6.65 -0.87
N ASP A 45 15.12 7.36 -0.98
CA ASP A 45 15.57 8.42 -0.06
C ASP A 45 14.75 9.73 -0.17
N GLU A 46 13.74 9.74 -1.05
CA GLU A 46 12.90 10.90 -1.34
C GLU A 46 11.47 10.69 -0.83
N ARG A 47 10.78 11.80 -0.55
CA ARG A 47 9.39 11.78 -0.09
C ARG A 47 8.50 11.04 -1.10
N ILE A 48 7.80 10.02 -0.63
CA ILE A 48 6.87 9.25 -1.46
C ILE A 48 5.47 9.86 -1.40
N TYR A 49 4.94 10.19 -2.57
CA TYR A 49 3.57 10.69 -2.75
C TYR A 49 2.67 9.56 -3.24
N PHE A 50 1.55 9.36 -2.56
CA PHE A 50 0.55 8.37 -2.94
C PHE A 50 -0.61 9.03 -3.66
N ILE A 51 -1.02 8.42 -4.76
CA ILE A 51 -2.26 8.75 -5.43
C ILE A 51 -3.10 7.48 -5.36
N MET A 52 -4.20 7.54 -4.61
CA MET A 52 -5.16 6.46 -4.49
C MET A 52 -6.56 7.06 -4.42
N ASP A 53 -7.54 6.35 -4.96
CA ASP A 53 -8.94 6.74 -4.86
C ASP A 53 -9.34 6.83 -3.37
N PHE A 54 -9.94 7.95 -2.99
CA PHE A 54 -10.31 8.28 -1.59
C PHE A 54 -11.42 7.36 -1.06
N TYR A 55 -11.09 6.13 -0.70
CA TYR A 55 -12.03 5.23 0.01
C TYR A 55 -11.50 4.71 1.35
N ILE A 56 -10.21 4.87 1.66
CA ILE A 56 -9.65 4.51 2.97
C ILE A 56 -8.69 5.61 3.41
N LEU A 57 -9.25 6.65 4.01
CA LEU A 57 -8.50 7.70 4.70
C LEU A 57 -8.03 7.17 6.05
N SER A 58 -6.73 6.94 6.18
CA SER A 58 -6.07 6.96 7.49
C SER A 58 -4.87 7.89 7.40
N ARG A 59 -4.96 9.06 8.05
CA ARG A 59 -3.81 9.92 8.29
C ARG A 59 -2.80 9.12 9.12
N ILE A 60 -1.60 8.95 8.58
CA ILE A 60 -0.45 8.49 9.34
C ILE A 60 0.04 9.72 10.13
N HIS A 61 -0.02 9.66 11.47
CA HIS A 61 0.69 10.58 12.37
C HIS A 61 1.82 9.79 13.02
#